data_AF-A0A8J8DMM9-F1
#
_entry.id   AF-A0A8J8DMM9-F1
#
_cell.length_a   1.000
_cell.length_b   1.000
_cell.length_c   1.000
_cell.angle_alpha   90.00
_cell.angle_beta   90.00
_cell.angle_gamma   90.00
#
_symmetry.space_group_name_H-M   'P 1'
#
loop_
_entity.id
_entity.type
_entity.pdbx_description
1 polymer ?
#
loop_
_entity_poly.entity_id
_entity_poly.type
_entity_poly.pdbx_seq_one_letter_code
_entity_poly.pdbx_strand_id
1 'polypeptide(L)'
;MLLTNHAKQRIIKRLSKRRKLERVYSALLDFLKNAERIEINEKIIIFTDKRKSLVCTRLDAEFLSFNEVMERVRDIDETYECVFWGKEKFAKSTIPRKFLEKIPEGRYYFYINKEKKALYIGNEPPLLAITLRPAKRKERTPEGETNHQASTGTTYISPNGSS
;
A
#
# COMPACT_ATOMS: atom_id res chain seq x y z
N MET A 1 1.20 2.53 -5.81
CA MET A 1 1.91 2.44 -4.51
C MET A 1 3.16 1.59 -4.66
N LEU A 2 4.18 1.83 -3.84
CA LEU A 2 5.38 1.02 -3.68
C LEU A 2 5.28 0.14 -2.43
N LEU A 3 6.10 -0.91 -2.36
CA LEU A 3 6.11 -1.83 -1.23
C LEU A 3 7.48 -1.83 -0.54
N THR A 4 7.50 -1.68 0.79
CA THR A 4 8.68 -2.01 1.60
C THR A 4 8.97 -3.51 1.56
N ASN A 5 10.20 -3.91 1.89
CA ASN A 5 10.57 -5.33 2.02
C ASN A 5 9.66 -6.07 3.02
N HIS A 6 9.34 -5.42 4.14
CA HIS A 6 8.43 -6.01 5.12
C HIS A 6 7.03 -6.21 4.53
N ALA A 7 6.44 -5.20 3.88
CA ALA A 7 5.14 -5.34 3.22
C ALA A 7 5.15 -6.45 2.16
N LYS A 8 6.18 -6.54 1.30
CA LYS A 8 6.33 -7.61 0.31
C LYS A 8 6.29 -8.98 0.98
N GLN A 9 7.09 -9.20 2.02
CA GLN A 9 7.10 -10.47 2.75
C GLN A 9 5.72 -10.84 3.32
N ARG A 10 4.99 -9.85 3.86
CA ARG A 10 3.63 -10.08 4.38
C ARG A 10 2.64 -10.41 3.27
N ILE A 11 2.70 -9.72 2.13
CA ILE A 11 1.87 -10.00 0.95
C ILE A 11 2.19 -11.39 0.40
N ILE A 12 3.46 -11.75 0.27
CA ILE A 12 3.89 -13.11 -0.14
C ILE A 12 3.29 -14.16 0.80
N LYS A 13 3.46 -13.98 2.12
CA LYS A 13 2.99 -14.96 3.11
C LYS A 13 1.47 -15.13 3.13
N ARG A 14 0.72 -14.04 2.91
CA ARG A 14 -0.72 -13.96 3.25
C ARG A 14 -1.65 -13.83 2.06
N LEU A 15 -1.16 -13.39 0.91
CA LEU A 15 -1.97 -13.15 -0.29
C LEU A 15 -1.42 -13.94 -1.48
N SER A 16 -0.18 -13.66 -1.90
CA SER A 16 0.33 -14.16 -3.19
C SER A 16 0.77 -15.62 -3.17
N LYS A 17 1.33 -16.10 -2.04
CA LYS A 17 2.04 -17.40 -1.89
C LYS A 17 3.21 -17.61 -2.88
N ARG A 18 3.50 -16.63 -3.74
CA ARG A 18 4.58 -16.62 -4.72
C ARG A 18 5.44 -15.38 -4.53
N ARG A 19 6.74 -15.49 -4.85
CA ARG A 19 7.73 -14.42 -4.63
C ARG A 19 7.94 -13.49 -5.83
N LYS A 20 7.51 -13.88 -7.04
CA LYS A 20 7.70 -13.08 -8.26
C LYS A 20 7.02 -11.72 -8.09
N LEU A 21 7.74 -10.63 -8.36
CA LEU A 21 7.29 -9.25 -8.17
C LEU A 21 5.90 -8.99 -8.76
N GLU A 22 5.70 -9.35 -10.02
CA GLU A 22 4.42 -9.24 -10.73
C GLU A 22 3.27 -9.91 -9.97
N ARG A 23 3.52 -11.09 -9.38
CA ARG A 23 2.52 -11.84 -8.60
C ARG A 23 2.26 -11.21 -7.24
N VAL A 24 3.25 -10.54 -6.65
CA VAL A 24 3.08 -9.78 -5.40
C VAL A 24 2.20 -8.56 -5.66
N TYR A 25 2.49 -7.80 -6.72
CA TYR A 25 1.68 -6.62 -7.09
C TYR A 25 0.30 -7.01 -7.60
N SER A 26 0.14 -8.12 -8.35
CA SER A 26 -1.18 -8.64 -8.72
C SER A 26 -2.04 -8.97 -7.50
N ALA A 27 -1.47 -9.68 -6.51
CA ALA A 27 -2.19 -10.01 -5.29
C ALA A 27 -2.53 -8.78 -4.43
N LEU A 28 -1.67 -7.76 -4.46
CA LEU A 28 -1.95 -6.45 -3.88
C LEU A 28 -3.13 -5.77 -4.56
N LEU A 29 -3.16 -5.73 -5.90
CA LEU A 29 -4.26 -5.14 -6.65
C LEU A 29 -5.59 -5.85 -6.36
N ASP A 30 -5.58 -7.18 -6.29
CA ASP A 30 -6.77 -7.96 -5.94
C ASP A 30 -7.27 -7.68 -4.51
N PHE A 31 -6.35 -7.46 -3.57
CA PHE A 31 -6.71 -7.00 -2.23
C PHE A 31 -7.35 -5.60 -2.27
N LEU A 32 -6.77 -4.66 -3.01
CA LEU A 32 -7.26 -3.27 -3.06
C LEU A 32 -8.64 -3.12 -3.70
N LYS A 33 -9.04 -4.01 -4.63
CA LYS A 33 -10.38 -4.00 -5.25
C LYS A 33 -11.52 -4.02 -4.23
N ASN A 34 -11.31 -4.69 -3.10
CA ASN A 34 -12.32 -4.88 -2.05
C ASN A 34 -11.97 -4.12 -0.76
N ALA A 35 -10.91 -3.30 -0.79
CA ALA A 35 -10.42 -2.63 0.40
C ALA A 35 -11.01 -1.23 0.53
N GLU A 36 -11.51 -0.92 1.72
CA GLU A 36 -11.91 0.43 2.10
C GLU A 36 -10.65 1.25 2.44
N ARG A 37 -10.64 2.52 2.01
CA ARG A 37 -9.57 3.48 2.33
C ARG A 37 -9.96 4.27 3.57
N ILE A 38 -9.11 4.24 4.59
CA ILE A 38 -9.26 4.98 5.84
C ILE A 38 -8.08 5.96 5.94
N GLU A 39 -8.37 7.25 6.01
CA GLU A 39 -7.36 8.28 6.26
C GLU A 39 -7.22 8.47 7.77
N ILE A 40 -6.08 8.05 8.33
CA ILE A 40 -5.85 8.14 9.78
C ILE A 40 -5.39 9.55 10.16
N ASN A 41 -4.53 10.13 9.32
CA ASN A 41 -4.07 11.50 9.39
C ASN A 41 -3.48 11.88 8.02
N GLU A 42 -2.86 13.06 7.93
CA GLU A 42 -2.25 13.59 6.71
C GLU A 42 -1.19 12.66 6.09
N LYS A 43 -0.50 11.84 6.90
CA LYS A 43 0.62 11.00 6.46
C LYS A 43 0.21 9.55 6.24
N ILE A 44 -0.66 9.02 7.10
CA ILE A 44 -0.95 7.58 7.19
C ILE A 44 -2.32 7.25 6.61
N ILE A 45 -2.31 6.27 5.70
CA ILE A 45 -3.50 5.75 5.02
C ILE A 45 -3.56 4.26 5.23
N ILE A 46 -4.74 3.74 5.54
CA ILE A 46 -4.98 2.31 5.70
C ILE A 46 -5.95 1.84 4.62
N PHE A 47 -5.60 0.76 3.93
CA PHE A 47 -6.54 0.01 3.09
C PHE A 47 -6.92 -1.26 3.82
N THR A 48 -8.22 -1.54 4.00
CA THR A 48 -8.67 -2.70 4.77
C THR A 48 -9.80 -3.45 4.07
N ASP A 49 -9.68 -4.78 3.96
CA ASP A 49 -10.78 -5.68 3.54
C ASP A 49 -11.56 -6.20 4.77
N LYS A 50 -11.46 -5.48 5.91
CA LYS A 50 -11.95 -5.84 7.25
C LYS A 50 -11.30 -7.08 7.88
N ARG A 51 -10.48 -7.83 7.15
CA ARG A 51 -9.73 -9.00 7.66
C ARG A 51 -8.24 -8.68 7.78
N LYS A 52 -7.69 -7.99 6.79
CA LYS A 52 -6.30 -7.54 6.68
C LYS A 52 -6.31 -6.06 6.37
N SER A 53 -5.26 -5.40 6.84
CA SER A 53 -5.05 -3.98 6.63
C SER A 53 -3.64 -3.74 6.13
N LEU A 54 -3.56 -3.03 5.02
CA LEU A 54 -2.35 -2.51 4.42
C LEU A 54 -2.13 -1.10 4.93
N VAL A 55 -1.05 -0.91 5.68
CA VAL A 55 -0.70 0.40 6.24
C VAL A 55 0.29 1.07 5.30
N CYS A 56 -0.06 2.28 4.87
CA CYS A 56 0.68 3.06 3.90
C CYS A 56 1.03 4.44 4.46
N THR A 57 2.15 4.99 4.00
CA THR A 57 2.49 6.41 4.16
C THR A 57 2.48 7.09 2.79
N ARG A 58 2.16 8.38 2.76
CA ARG A 58 2.36 9.20 1.55
C ARG A 58 3.86 9.35 1.25
N LEU A 59 4.20 9.41 -0.03
CA LEU A 59 5.53 9.77 -0.53
C LEU A 59 5.44 11.09 -1.28
N ASP A 60 6.45 11.93 -1.10
CA ASP A 60 6.59 13.15 -1.87
C ASP A 60 6.99 12.80 -3.31
N ALA A 61 6.23 13.30 -4.27
CA ALA A 61 6.41 12.99 -5.67
C ALA A 61 6.24 14.24 -6.53
N GLU A 62 6.96 14.25 -7.64
CA GLU A 62 6.90 15.33 -8.62
C GLU A 62 5.87 15.00 -9.70
N PHE A 63 5.13 15.99 -10.18
CA PHE A 63 4.18 15.79 -11.28
C PHE A 63 4.80 16.21 -12.61
N LEU A 64 5.35 15.23 -13.32
CA LEU A 64 6.21 15.41 -14.48
C LEU A 64 5.52 14.93 -15.76
N SER A 65 5.86 15.54 -16.89
CA SER A 65 5.57 15.03 -18.22
C SER A 65 6.41 13.78 -18.53
N PHE A 66 5.95 13.00 -19.50
CA PHE A 66 6.65 11.79 -19.95
C PHE A 66 8.11 12.09 -20.37
N ASN A 67 8.33 13.20 -21.09
CA ASN A 67 9.67 13.62 -21.49
C ASN A 67 10.55 13.95 -20.29
N GLU A 68 10.03 14.69 -19.31
CA GLU A 68 10.78 14.97 -18.06
C GLU A 68 11.11 13.67 -17.30
N VAL A 69 10.18 12.71 -17.23
CA VAL A 69 10.44 11.41 -16.61
C VAL A 69 11.53 10.64 -17.37
N MET A 70 11.51 10.67 -18.71
CA MET A 70 12.52 10.04 -19.56
C MET A 70 13.91 10.64 -19.31
N GLU A 71 14.01 11.97 -19.23
CA GLU A 71 15.26 12.67 -18.87
C GLU A 71 15.77 12.22 -17.50
N ARG A 72 14.90 12.13 -16.49
CA ARG A 72 15.28 11.75 -15.11
C ARG A 72 15.86 10.34 -15.00
N VAL A 73 15.51 9.44 -15.92
CA VAL A 73 15.94 8.04 -15.89
C VAL A 73 16.90 7.65 -17.00
N ARG A 74 17.30 8.60 -17.85
CA ARG A 74 18.12 8.40 -19.05
C ARG A 74 19.40 7.61 -18.76
N ASP A 75 20.12 8.03 -17.72
CA ASP A 75 21.46 7.50 -17.38
C ASP A 75 21.42 6.34 -16.38
N ILE A 76 20.24 5.74 -16.15
CA ILE A 76 20.09 4.61 -15.22
C ILE A 76 20.13 3.30 -16.01
N ASP A 77 21.27 2.62 -15.93
CA ASP A 77 21.47 1.29 -16.56
C ASP A 77 21.23 0.11 -15.63
N GLU A 78 21.03 0.38 -14.34
CA GLU A 78 20.77 -0.66 -13.35
C GLU A 78 19.31 -1.13 -13.34
N THR A 79 19.09 -2.35 -12.84
CA THR A 79 17.74 -2.89 -12.67
C THR A 79 17.06 -2.33 -11.41
N TYR A 80 15.86 -1.80 -11.59
CA TYR A 80 15.01 -1.23 -10.56
C TYR A 80 13.72 -2.05 -10.44
N GLU A 81 13.09 -1.97 -9.27
CA GLU A 81 11.67 -2.26 -9.13
C GLU A 81 10.86 -1.09 -9.69
N CYS A 82 10.34 -1.25 -10.90
CA CYS A 82 9.56 -0.24 -11.58
C CYS A 82 8.06 -0.55 -11.46
N VAL A 83 7.28 0.43 -11.01
CA VAL A 83 5.83 0.31 -10.82
C VAL A 83 5.12 1.38 -11.62
N PHE A 84 4.15 0.96 -12.43
CA PHE A 84 3.24 1.85 -13.12
C PHE A 84 1.85 1.74 -12.49
N TRP A 85 1.27 2.89 -12.13
CA TRP A 85 -0.01 3.01 -11.46
C TRP A 85 -0.93 3.96 -12.24
N GLY A 86 -1.08 3.69 -13.54
CA GLY A 86 -1.98 4.42 -14.42
C GLY A 86 -3.32 3.69 -14.61
N LYS A 87 -3.85 3.78 -15.85
CA LYS A 87 -5.04 3.04 -16.29
C LYS A 87 -4.82 1.54 -16.10
N GLU A 88 -3.72 1.03 -16.66
CA GLU A 88 -3.21 -0.30 -16.36
C GLU A 88 -2.20 -0.22 -15.22
N LYS A 89 -2.28 -1.16 -14.27
CA LYS A 89 -1.40 -1.21 -13.10
C LYS A 89 -0.51 -2.43 -13.20
N PHE A 90 0.80 -2.23 -13.22
CA PHE A 90 1.77 -3.32 -13.32
C PHE A 90 3.10 -2.97 -12.67
N ALA A 91 3.89 -4.00 -12.37
CA ALA A 91 5.22 -3.85 -11.81
C ALA A 91 6.20 -4.82 -12.47
N LYS A 92 7.44 -4.38 -12.70
CA LYS A 92 8.49 -5.20 -13.30
C LYS A 92 9.85 -4.86 -12.72
N SER A 93 10.68 -5.88 -12.55
CA SER A 93 12.11 -5.70 -12.27
C SER A 93 12.82 -5.50 -13.60
N THR A 94 13.19 -4.27 -13.93
CA THR A 94 13.84 -3.95 -15.22
C THR A 94 14.58 -2.62 -15.15
N ILE A 95 15.26 -2.25 -16.23
CA ILE A 95 15.93 -0.94 -16.33
C ILE A 95 14.86 0.13 -16.54
N PRO A 96 14.85 1.25 -15.79
CA PRO A 96 13.87 2.33 -15.90
C PRO A 96 13.53 2.78 -17.33
N ARG A 97 14.54 3.01 -18.19
CA ARG A 97 14.31 3.40 -19.59
C ARG A 97 13.47 2.39 -20.38
N LYS A 98 13.76 1.08 -20.20
CA LYS A 98 12.99 -0.01 -20.85
C LYS A 98 11.59 -0.16 -20.26
N PHE A 99 11.38 0.33 -19.04
CA PHE A 99 10.06 0.33 -18.42
C PHE A 99 9.15 1.39 -19.04
N LEU A 100 9.71 2.56 -19.36
CA LEU A 100 8.97 3.67 -19.98
C LEU A 100 8.43 3.35 -21.37
N GLU A 101 9.08 2.47 -22.13
CA GLU A 101 8.58 1.99 -23.43
C GLU A 101 7.18 1.38 -23.36
N LYS A 102 6.72 0.97 -22.17
CA LYS A 102 5.39 0.38 -21.94
C LYS A 102 4.37 1.37 -21.38
N ILE A 103 4.80 2.59 -21.09
CA ILE A 103 3.97 3.61 -20.47
C ILE A 103 3.51 4.55 -21.58
N PRO A 104 2.20 4.83 -21.70
CA PRO A 104 1.73 5.81 -22.67
C PRO A 104 2.28 7.20 -22.34
N GLU A 105 2.38 8.06 -23.36
CA GLU A 105 2.72 9.46 -23.13
C GLU A 105 1.65 10.16 -22.27
N GLY A 106 2.08 11.10 -21.43
CA GLY A 106 1.19 11.80 -20.52
C GLY A 106 1.94 12.55 -19.42
N ARG A 107 1.20 12.94 -18.38
CA ARG A 107 1.76 13.50 -17.15
C ARG A 107 1.47 12.57 -15.97
N TYR A 108 2.47 12.36 -15.14
CA TYR A 108 2.45 11.36 -14.08
C TYR A 108 3.08 11.90 -12.81
N TYR A 109 2.58 11.41 -11.67
CA TYR A 109 3.33 11.45 -10.43
C TYR A 109 4.53 10.53 -10.55
N PHE A 110 5.70 11.09 -10.33
CA PHE A 110 6.99 10.44 -10.43
C PHE A 110 7.68 10.42 -9.07
N TYR A 111 8.16 9.25 -8.68
CA TYR A 111 9.03 9.08 -7.53
C TYR A 111 10.12 8.08 -7.86
N ILE A 112 11.36 8.39 -7.50
CA ILE A 112 12.49 7.48 -7.63
C ILE A 112 13.33 7.51 -6.37
N ASN A 113 13.77 6.33 -5.94
CA ASN A 113 14.75 6.18 -4.88
C ASN A 113 15.91 5.33 -5.39
N LYS A 114 17.07 5.97 -5.57
CA LYS A 114 18.27 5.34 -6.13
C LYS A 114 18.86 4.29 -5.19
N GLU A 115 18.89 4.57 -3.89
CA GLU A 115 19.42 3.63 -2.89
C GLU A 115 18.60 2.34 -2.80
N LYS A 116 17.27 2.47 -2.84
CA LYS A 116 16.34 1.33 -2.79
C LYS A 116 16.05 0.73 -4.16
N LYS A 117 16.64 1.28 -5.23
CA LYS A 117 16.42 0.91 -6.64
C LYS A 117 14.93 0.73 -6.95
N ALA A 118 14.12 1.72 -6.57
CA ALA A 118 12.67 1.70 -6.72
C ALA A 118 12.18 2.93 -7.51
N LEU A 119 11.29 2.69 -8.47
CA LEU A 119 10.69 3.69 -9.34
C LEU A 119 9.17 3.54 -9.33
N TYR A 120 8.48 4.68 -9.21
CA TYR A 120 7.04 4.78 -9.34
C TYR A 120 6.67 5.84 -10.37
N ILE A 121 5.73 5.48 -11.24
CA ILE A 121 5.07 6.38 -12.19
C ILE A 121 3.57 6.10 -12.10
N GLY A 122 2.71 7.10 -11.95
CA GLY A 122 1.27 6.86 -11.87
C GLY A 122 0.40 8.09 -12.01
N ASN A 123 -0.90 7.87 -12.16
CA ASN A 123 -1.89 8.95 -12.27
C ASN A 123 -2.25 9.54 -10.90
N GLU A 124 -1.88 8.85 -9.81
CA GLU A 124 -2.16 9.22 -8.43
C GLU A 124 -0.84 9.38 -7.65
N PRO A 125 -0.81 10.23 -6.60
CA PRO A 125 0.34 10.34 -5.72
C PRO A 125 0.78 8.98 -5.14
N PRO A 126 2.07 8.68 -5.10
CA PRO A 126 2.55 7.41 -4.57
C PRO A 126 2.31 7.30 -3.07
N LEU A 127 1.95 6.07 -2.69
CA LEU A 127 1.99 5.62 -1.31
C LEU A 127 3.09 4.57 -1.17
N LEU A 128 3.72 4.50 0.00
CA LEU A 128 4.61 3.42 0.39
C LEU A 128 3.93 2.52 1.41
N ALA A 129 3.67 1.26 1.04
CA ALA A 129 3.13 0.28 1.97
C ALA A 129 4.22 -0.20 2.93
N ILE A 130 3.98 0.04 4.22
CA ILE A 130 4.88 -0.30 5.33
C ILE A 130 4.65 -1.76 5.77
N THR A 131 3.39 -2.18 5.89
CA THR A 131 3.07 -3.56 6.32
C THR A 131 1.68 -4.00 5.87
N LEU A 132 1.49 -5.32 5.78
CA LEU A 132 0.19 -5.97 5.71
C LEU A 132 -0.01 -6.81 6.98
N ARG A 133 -1.00 -6.42 7.80
CA ARG A 133 -1.31 -7.05 9.08
C ARG A 133 -2.78 -7.46 9.16
N PRO A 134 -3.22 -8.26 10.15
CA PRO A 134 -4.64 -8.43 10.40
C PRO A 134 -5.26 -7.07 10.76
N ALA A 135 -6.52 -6.89 10.39
CA ALA A 135 -7.28 -5.68 10.73
C ALA A 135 -7.46 -5.58 12.25
N LYS A 136 -7.21 -4.39 12.81
CA LYS A 136 -7.55 -4.05 14.21
C LYS A 136 -9.05 -3.91 14.36
N ARG A 137 -9.58 -4.05 15.58
CA ARG A 137 -11.02 -3.96 15.88
C ARG A 137 -11.70 -2.77 15.19
N LYS A 138 -11.12 -1.56 15.33
CA LYS A 138 -11.62 -0.32 14.71
C LYS A 138 -11.60 -0.31 13.17
N GLU A 139 -10.78 -1.15 12.53
CA GLU A 139 -10.67 -1.27 11.07
C GLU A 139 -11.63 -2.35 10.50
N ARG A 140 -12.33 -3.09 11.38
CA ARG A 140 -13.32 -4.11 10.99
C ARG A 140 -14.73 -3.55 11.03
N THR A 141 -14.97 -2.62 11.94
CA THR A 141 -16.28 -2.00 12.18
C THR A 141 -16.39 -0.75 11.31
N PRO A 142 -17.44 -0.60 10.49
CA PRO A 142 -17.70 0.64 9.77
C PRO A 142 -18.00 1.79 10.75
N GLU A 143 -17.74 3.04 10.34
CA GLU A 143 -17.88 4.26 11.16
C GLU A 143 -19.31 4.55 11.68
N GLY A 144 -20.27 3.63 11.54
CA GLY A 144 -21.65 3.75 12.03
C GLY A 144 -21.99 3.04 13.34
N GLU A 145 -21.08 2.27 13.95
CA GLU A 145 -21.36 1.48 15.17
C GLU A 145 -20.49 1.88 16.39
N THR A 146 -20.14 3.15 16.51
CA THR A 146 -19.64 3.68 17.79
C THR A 146 -20.74 4.47 18.50
N ASN A 147 -21.81 3.78 18.88
CA ASN A 147 -22.68 4.23 19.98
C ASN A 147 -22.67 3.17 21.09
N HIS A 148 -22.18 3.62 22.25
CA HIS A 148 -22.34 3.05 23.59
C HIS A 148 -22.04 1.57 23.81
N GLN A 149 -20.78 1.30 24.18
CA GLN A 149 -20.53 0.44 25.34
C GLN A 149 -19.60 1.19 26.29
N ALA A 150 -20.20 2.05 27.11
CA ALA A 150 -19.63 2.33 28.42
C ALA A 150 -19.57 0.97 29.13
N SER A 151 -18.35 0.48 29.36
CA SER A 151 -18.10 -0.72 30.14
C SER A 151 -18.44 -0.38 31.60
N THR A 152 -19.70 -0.53 31.99
CA THR A 152 -20.05 -0.72 33.39
C THR A 152 -19.46 -2.06 33.80
N GLY A 153 -18.29 -2.02 34.43
CA GLY A 153 -17.77 -3.14 35.18
C GLY A 153 -18.69 -3.40 36.37
N THR A 154 -19.67 -4.29 36.20
CA THR A 154 -20.39 -4.88 37.33
C THR A 154 -19.47 -5.90 37.99
N THR A 155 -18.80 -5.49 39.05
CA THR A 155 -18.21 -6.39 40.03
C THR A 155 -19.34 -7.18 40.69
N TYR A 156 -19.45 -8.46 40.39
CA TYR A 156 -20.26 -9.38 41.20
C TYR A 156 -19.54 -9.60 42.52
N ILE A 157 -19.98 -8.92 43.58
CA ILE A 157 -19.66 -9.27 44.96
C ILE A 157 -20.57 -10.44 45.33
N SER A 158 -20.02 -11.63 45.49
CA SER A 158 -20.72 -12.78 46.07
C SER A 158 -21.01 -12.50 47.55
N PRO A 159 -22.26 -12.65 48.04
CA PRO A 159 -22.52 -12.59 49.47
C PRO A 159 -22.03 -13.91 50.10
N ASN A 160 -21.10 -13.79 51.04
CA ASN A 160 -20.72 -14.89 51.92
C ASN A 160 -21.97 -15.43 52.63
N GLY A 161 -22.15 -16.74 52.53
CA GLY A 161 -23.19 -17.48 53.23
C GLY A 161 -23.09 -17.31 54.74
N SER A 162 -24.24 -17.09 55.36
CA SER A 162 -24.44 -17.24 56.79
C SER A 162 -25.39 -18.40 57.03
N SER A 163 -24.92 -19.40 57.77
CA SER A 163 -25.60 -20.33 58.69
C SER A 163 -24.97 -21.73 58.62
#